data_AF-A0A6P6N3X6-F1
#
_entry.id   AF-A0A6P6N3X6-F1
#
_cell.length_a   1.000
_cell.length_b   1.000
_cell.length_c   1.000
_cell.angle_alpha   90.00
_cell.angle_beta   90.00
_cell.angle_gamma   90.00
#
_symmetry.space_group_name_H-M   'P 1'
#
loop_
_entity.id
_entity.type
_entity.pdbx_description
1 polymer ?
#
loop_
_entity_poly.entity_id
_entity_poly.type
_entity_poly.pdbx_seq_one_letter_code
_entity_poly.pdbx_strand_id
1 'polypeptide(L)'
;MDPGFKEKNKQKCDVTSFSQTPCLSGRRSPNYDRPNMSDLRIVLLGKSVSENSGVGNFILGRAAFDSEAPPDVVERVGGRLKDRHVIIINSPRLLQTNILWYQMTQTVRECVNLSDPGSHVIVLLLSHEQCSTEDQECVEKVLDSFSERIYQHTMVLTTQEPTETNDILQKIIQKCANRHFSLHRSSSPCDLLQMFEEIVKVNDGQHLDCAEASQYFNIEQQATEKISESIKLNLVVCGSDVTLKSSISELIQQQTDVKLHGHKISLLQLPALIQLSEEEVMRQILRCVSLCHPGVHVFLLIIPDAPINNEDKAEMEELQRIFSSRINKHIMVLIMQNSEHQTAELNEETRSVIESFGGRHYFFGPKTQVSTLMENIKQMLEKNRGKVFSTETFLEAQMKKLLRFEEMEKKMHSLETRLLSKGNDQKIYLYFTLRHLLIWKTSKVRNTTKRFTYGGKTRQQYKVWYLNLRAGKGRIEIEN
;
A
#
# COMPACT_ATOMS: atom_id res chain seq x y z
N MET A 1 10.78 24.21 -65.61
CA MET A 1 11.30 24.02 -64.24
C MET A 1 10.22 24.51 -63.29
N ASP A 2 9.75 23.57 -62.48
CA ASP A 2 8.76 23.60 -61.39
C ASP A 2 7.48 24.45 -61.44
N PRO A 3 6.29 23.80 -61.37
CA PRO A 3 4.99 24.39 -61.03
C PRO A 3 4.83 24.42 -59.49
N GLY A 4 4.08 25.32 -58.86
CA GLY A 4 2.65 25.52 -58.99
C GLY A 4 2.05 25.62 -57.57
N PHE A 5 1.68 26.82 -57.15
CA PHE A 5 0.96 27.06 -55.89
C PHE A 5 -0.16 28.06 -56.13
N LYS A 6 -1.36 27.52 -56.43
CA LYS A 6 -2.67 28.19 -56.47
C LYS A 6 -3.70 27.05 -56.44
N GLU A 7 -4.83 27.07 -55.77
CA GLU A 7 -5.56 28.04 -54.96
C GLU A 7 -6.89 27.33 -54.58
N LYS A 8 -7.52 27.77 -53.48
CA LYS A 8 -8.98 27.91 -53.26
C LYS A 8 -9.60 27.14 -52.09
N ASN A 9 -9.84 27.94 -51.06
CA ASN A 9 -11.00 27.96 -50.17
C ASN A 9 -12.32 27.53 -50.84
N LYS A 10 -13.24 26.89 -50.10
CA LYS A 10 -14.43 27.56 -49.50
C LYS A 10 -15.44 26.60 -48.86
N GLN A 11 -15.95 27.08 -47.71
CA GLN A 11 -17.33 27.00 -47.17
C GLN A 11 -17.87 25.66 -46.64
N LYS A 12 -18.77 25.56 -45.65
CA LYS A 12 -19.27 26.34 -44.49
C LYS A 12 -20.56 25.60 -44.07
N CYS A 13 -20.88 25.53 -42.76
CA CYS A 13 -22.22 25.35 -42.17
C CYS A 13 -22.89 23.96 -42.37
N ASP A 14 -23.76 23.41 -41.52
CA ASP A 14 -24.38 23.87 -40.26
C ASP A 14 -24.97 22.67 -39.48
N VAL A 15 -25.36 22.96 -38.24
CA VAL A 15 -25.93 22.13 -37.17
C VAL A 15 -27.33 21.56 -37.48
N THR A 16 -27.63 20.33 -37.00
CA THR A 16 -28.93 19.77 -36.48
C THR A 16 -28.82 18.23 -36.48
N SER A 17 -29.40 17.38 -35.64
CA SER A 17 -30.17 17.40 -34.39
C SER A 17 -30.40 15.92 -33.98
N PHE A 18 -30.44 15.62 -32.67
CA PHE A 18 -31.14 14.52 -31.98
C PHE A 18 -31.31 13.12 -32.63
N SER A 19 -30.86 12.06 -31.94
CA SER A 19 -31.73 10.95 -31.47
C SER A 19 -30.95 9.82 -30.77
N GLN A 20 -31.68 9.09 -29.91
CA GLN A 20 -31.27 8.10 -28.92
C GLN A 20 -30.93 6.72 -29.53
N THR A 21 -29.94 6.02 -28.94
CA THR A 21 -29.74 4.54 -28.71
C THR A 21 -30.01 3.52 -29.84
N PRO A 22 -29.32 2.34 -29.95
CA PRO A 22 -29.04 1.42 -28.83
C PRO A 22 -27.76 0.55 -28.90
N CYS A 23 -27.51 -0.19 -27.81
CA CYS A 23 -26.62 -1.33 -27.74
C CYS A 23 -26.95 -2.37 -28.84
N LEU A 24 -25.93 -2.86 -29.56
CA LEU A 24 -26.02 -4.05 -30.39
C LEU A 24 -24.80 -4.96 -30.20
N SER A 25 -25.08 -6.05 -29.48
CA SER A 25 -24.60 -7.41 -29.70
C SER A 25 -23.65 -7.69 -30.87
N GLY A 26 -22.56 -8.38 -30.54
CA GLY A 26 -22.00 -9.53 -31.25
C GLY A 26 -21.93 -9.47 -32.78
N ARG A 27 -20.75 -9.16 -33.31
CA ARG A 27 -20.34 -9.66 -34.63
C ARG A 27 -19.24 -10.70 -34.43
N ARG A 28 -19.61 -11.98 -34.60
CA ARG A 28 -18.68 -13.07 -34.87
C ARG A 28 -18.06 -12.81 -36.24
N SER A 29 -16.74 -12.58 -36.29
CA SER A 29 -15.97 -12.71 -37.53
C SER A 29 -15.77 -14.18 -37.87
N PRO A 30 -15.59 -14.55 -39.16
CA PRO A 30 -15.58 -15.93 -39.61
C PRO A 30 -14.34 -16.68 -39.10
N ASN A 31 -14.55 -17.91 -38.64
CA ASN A 31 -13.51 -18.89 -38.34
C ASN A 31 -12.66 -19.15 -39.60
N TYR A 32 -11.49 -18.50 -39.66
CA TYR A 32 -10.32 -19.16 -40.19
C TYR A 32 -9.68 -19.91 -39.03
N ASP A 33 -9.52 -21.23 -39.19
CA ASP A 33 -8.82 -22.10 -38.25
C ASP A 33 -7.45 -21.50 -37.91
N ARG A 34 -7.38 -20.77 -36.79
CA ARG A 34 -6.11 -20.44 -36.14
C ARG A 34 -5.69 -21.70 -35.38
N PRO A 35 -4.47 -22.21 -35.60
CA PRO A 35 -3.90 -23.16 -34.65
C PRO A 35 -3.98 -22.51 -33.27
N ASN A 36 -4.48 -23.26 -32.31
CA ASN A 36 -4.76 -22.87 -30.94
C ASN A 36 -3.47 -22.36 -30.26
N MET A 37 -3.11 -21.10 -30.50
CA MET A 37 -1.94 -20.45 -29.93
C MET A 37 -2.44 -19.54 -28.81
N SER A 38 -2.64 -20.13 -27.63
CA SER A 38 -2.85 -19.36 -26.40
C SER A 38 -1.73 -18.33 -26.22
N ASP A 39 -2.06 -17.12 -25.80
CA ASP A 39 -1.07 -16.05 -25.57
C ASP A 39 -0.05 -16.47 -24.51
N LEU A 40 1.26 -16.32 -24.81
CA LEU A 40 2.33 -16.62 -23.87
C LEU A 40 2.41 -15.49 -22.82
N ARG A 41 2.18 -15.81 -21.55
CA ARG A 41 2.17 -14.85 -20.42
C ARG A 41 3.42 -14.97 -19.58
N ILE A 42 4.17 -13.89 -19.46
CA ILE A 42 5.49 -13.83 -18.84
C ILE A 42 5.47 -12.80 -17.72
N VAL A 43 5.88 -13.17 -16.52
CA VAL A 43 6.03 -12.25 -15.39
C VAL A 43 7.51 -11.92 -15.20
N LEU A 44 7.85 -10.63 -15.15
CA LEU A 44 9.20 -10.15 -14.89
C LEU A 44 9.34 -9.73 -13.42
N LEU A 45 10.22 -10.39 -12.68
CA LEU A 45 10.53 -10.13 -11.28
C LEU A 45 11.96 -9.63 -11.16
N GLY A 46 12.17 -8.43 -10.62
CA GLY A 46 13.51 -7.88 -10.47
C GLY A 46 13.61 -6.81 -9.39
N LYS A 47 14.83 -6.34 -9.14
CA LYS A 47 15.12 -5.30 -8.11
C LYS A 47 14.87 -3.88 -8.61
N SER A 48 15.08 -3.61 -9.89
CA SER A 48 15.09 -2.26 -10.48
C SER A 48 14.02 -2.09 -11.55
N VAL A 49 13.30 -0.96 -11.51
CA VAL A 49 12.34 -0.56 -12.55
C VAL A 49 13.00 -0.47 -13.91
N SER A 50 14.22 0.07 -13.95
CA SER A 50 14.97 0.27 -15.20
C SER A 50 15.37 -1.07 -15.83
N GLU A 51 15.85 -2.03 -15.05
CA GLU A 51 16.25 -3.35 -15.55
C GLU A 51 15.04 -4.15 -16.05
N ASN A 52 13.99 -4.20 -15.24
CA ASN A 52 12.70 -4.81 -15.58
C ASN A 52 12.15 -4.26 -16.90
N SER A 53 12.06 -2.94 -17.00
CA SER A 53 11.53 -2.25 -18.19
C SER A 53 12.44 -2.46 -19.40
N GLY A 54 13.76 -2.45 -19.20
CA GLY A 54 14.74 -2.73 -20.25
C GLY A 54 14.57 -4.13 -20.82
N VAL A 55 14.41 -5.15 -19.98
CA VAL A 55 14.16 -6.54 -20.43
C VAL A 55 12.79 -6.66 -21.10
N GLY A 56 11.74 -6.07 -20.54
CA GLY A 56 10.41 -6.06 -21.16
C GLY A 56 10.42 -5.42 -22.55
N ASN A 57 11.12 -4.30 -22.70
CA ASN A 57 11.30 -3.60 -23.98
C ASN A 57 12.13 -4.42 -24.97
N PHE A 58 13.17 -5.11 -24.49
CA PHE A 58 13.98 -6.02 -25.29
C PHE A 58 13.14 -7.17 -25.84
N ILE A 59 12.32 -7.82 -25.01
CA ILE A 59 11.44 -8.93 -25.42
C ILE A 59 10.41 -8.46 -26.45
N LEU A 60 9.84 -7.26 -26.29
CA LEU A 60 8.83 -6.72 -27.20
C LEU A 60 9.41 -6.03 -28.44
N GLY A 61 10.72 -5.78 -28.47
CA GLY A 61 11.40 -5.06 -29.55
C GLY A 61 10.97 -3.60 -29.72
N ARG A 62 10.39 -2.98 -28.68
CA ARG A 62 9.92 -1.59 -28.70
C ARG A 62 9.91 -0.98 -27.29
N ALA A 63 9.88 0.35 -27.20
CA ALA A 63 9.70 1.08 -25.93
C ALA A 63 8.24 0.98 -25.44
N ALA A 64 7.94 -0.09 -24.71
CA ALA A 64 6.62 -0.41 -24.16
C ALA A 64 6.48 -0.06 -22.67
N PHE A 65 7.58 -0.09 -21.93
CA PHE A 65 7.68 0.22 -20.50
C PHE A 65 8.58 1.44 -20.29
N ASP A 66 8.16 2.34 -19.39
CA ASP A 66 8.93 3.51 -19.00
C ASP A 66 9.90 3.17 -17.86
N SER A 67 11.20 3.36 -18.08
CA SER A 67 12.24 3.10 -17.09
C SER A 67 12.17 4.04 -15.87
N GLU A 68 11.43 5.15 -15.96
CA GLU A 68 11.19 6.11 -14.88
C GLU A 68 9.79 5.98 -14.27
N ALA A 69 9.03 4.94 -14.63
CA ALA A 69 7.71 4.69 -14.08
C ALA A 69 7.72 4.58 -12.54
N PRO A 70 6.62 4.97 -11.86
CA PRO A 70 6.50 4.74 -10.43
C PRO A 70 6.72 3.26 -10.08
N PRO A 71 7.60 2.97 -9.11
CA PRO A 71 8.08 1.61 -8.88
C PRO A 71 7.05 0.61 -8.35
N ASP A 72 5.91 1.10 -7.87
CA ASP A 72 4.88 0.29 -7.22
C ASP A 72 3.77 -0.14 -8.20
N VAL A 73 3.92 0.16 -9.49
CA VAL A 73 2.92 -0.15 -10.53
C VAL A 73 3.29 -1.45 -11.23
N VAL A 74 2.37 -2.42 -11.21
CA VAL A 74 2.45 -3.62 -12.06
C VAL A 74 1.80 -3.33 -13.41
N GLU A 75 2.56 -3.48 -14.49
CA GLU A 75 2.09 -3.17 -15.84
C GLU A 75 1.88 -4.44 -16.66
N ARG A 76 0.74 -4.53 -17.35
CA ARG A 76 0.44 -5.62 -18.31
C ARG A 76 0.47 -5.06 -19.73
N VAL A 77 1.42 -5.53 -20.53
CA VAL A 77 1.57 -5.08 -21.93
C VAL A 77 1.68 -6.27 -22.87
N GLY A 78 0.87 -6.26 -23.94
CA GLY A 78 0.89 -7.29 -24.99
C GLY A 78 1.69 -6.85 -26.22
N GLY A 79 2.29 -7.82 -26.91
CA GLY A 79 2.96 -7.60 -28.19
C GLY A 79 3.20 -8.90 -28.97
N ARG A 80 3.95 -8.78 -30.07
CA ARG A 80 4.32 -9.93 -30.90
C ARG A 80 5.82 -10.11 -30.85
N LEU A 81 6.25 -11.34 -30.56
CA LEU A 81 7.62 -11.78 -30.68
C LEU A 81 7.63 -12.87 -31.75
N LYS A 82 8.13 -12.52 -32.96
CA LYS A 82 7.90 -13.30 -34.20
C LYS A 82 6.39 -13.54 -34.43
N ASP A 83 5.99 -14.81 -34.53
CA ASP A 83 4.61 -15.24 -34.76
C ASP A 83 3.85 -15.55 -33.46
N ARG A 84 4.51 -15.40 -32.30
CA ARG A 84 3.92 -15.65 -30.99
C ARG A 84 3.37 -14.36 -30.39
N HIS A 85 2.14 -14.42 -29.88
CA HIS A 85 1.61 -13.34 -29.03
C HIS A 85 2.15 -13.50 -27.62
N VAL A 86 2.76 -12.44 -27.09
CA VAL A 86 3.39 -12.43 -25.78
C VAL A 86 2.78 -11.31 -24.94
N ILE A 87 2.44 -11.61 -23.71
CA ILE A 87 1.98 -10.68 -22.69
C ILE A 87 3.05 -10.64 -21.61
N ILE A 88 3.56 -9.44 -21.35
CA ILE A 88 4.53 -9.21 -20.29
C ILE A 88 3.82 -8.51 -19.13
N ILE A 89 3.94 -9.10 -17.96
CA ILE A 89 3.54 -8.55 -16.68
C ILE A 89 4.82 -8.06 -16.00
N ASN A 90 5.02 -6.75 -16.00
CA ASN A 90 6.18 -6.13 -15.41
C ASN A 90 5.90 -5.79 -13.94
N SER A 91 6.60 -6.45 -13.02
CA SER A 91 6.52 -6.19 -11.58
C SER A 91 7.90 -5.86 -11.02
N PRO A 92 8.28 -4.58 -11.04
CA PRO A 92 9.57 -4.16 -10.51
C PRO A 92 9.59 -4.20 -8.97
N ARG A 93 10.81 -4.24 -8.40
CA ARG A 93 11.14 -4.23 -6.96
C ARG A 93 10.69 -5.42 -6.12
N LEU A 94 10.03 -6.41 -6.69
CA LEU A 94 9.58 -7.59 -5.93
C LEU A 94 10.76 -8.31 -5.23
N LEU A 95 11.97 -8.23 -5.79
CA LEU A 95 13.18 -8.87 -5.26
C LEU A 95 14.05 -7.96 -4.39
N GLN A 96 13.56 -6.78 -3.97
CA GLN A 96 14.34 -5.86 -3.14
C GLN A 96 14.41 -6.39 -1.69
N THR A 97 15.61 -6.51 -1.11
CA THR A 97 15.85 -7.10 0.23
C THR A 97 15.08 -6.45 1.39
N ASN A 98 14.59 -5.23 1.21
CA ASN A 98 13.78 -4.48 2.19
C ASN A 98 12.30 -4.35 1.81
N ILE A 99 11.79 -5.17 0.87
CA ILE A 99 10.37 -5.14 0.52
C ILE A 99 9.51 -5.61 1.71
N LEU A 100 8.46 -4.84 2.03
CA LEU A 100 7.56 -5.19 3.13
C LEU A 100 6.63 -6.34 2.69
N TRP A 101 6.32 -7.26 3.60
CA TRP A 101 5.46 -8.44 3.31
C TRP A 101 4.15 -8.08 2.61
N TYR A 102 3.51 -6.95 2.97
CA TYR A 102 2.28 -6.51 2.31
C TYR A 102 2.50 -6.03 0.87
N GLN A 103 3.62 -5.36 0.57
CA GLN A 103 3.95 -4.93 -0.79
C GLN A 103 4.19 -6.16 -1.65
N MET A 104 5.00 -7.10 -1.15
CA MET A 104 5.20 -8.39 -1.79
C MET A 104 3.87 -9.11 -2.04
N THR A 105 3.04 -9.26 -1.02
CA THR A 105 1.72 -9.91 -1.10
C THR A 105 0.80 -9.24 -2.12
N GLN A 106 0.73 -7.90 -2.10
CA GLN A 106 -0.14 -7.13 -2.99
C GLN A 106 0.35 -7.22 -4.44
N THR A 107 1.64 -7.06 -4.67
CA THR A 107 2.24 -7.16 -6.01
C THR A 107 2.12 -8.58 -6.57
N VAL A 108 2.31 -9.63 -5.75
CA VAL A 108 2.07 -11.03 -6.15
C VAL A 108 0.60 -11.22 -6.56
N ARG A 109 -0.35 -10.72 -5.77
CA ARG A 109 -1.79 -10.76 -6.11
C ARG A 109 -2.09 -10.04 -7.43
N GLU A 110 -1.51 -8.87 -7.64
CA GLU A 110 -1.65 -8.12 -8.89
C GLU A 110 -1.06 -8.88 -10.07
N CYS A 111 0.12 -9.50 -9.91
CA CYS A 111 0.72 -10.36 -10.94
C CYS A 111 -0.18 -11.54 -11.29
N VAL A 112 -0.74 -12.23 -10.29
CA VAL A 112 -1.66 -13.35 -10.48
C VAL A 112 -2.92 -12.89 -11.23
N ASN A 113 -3.55 -11.81 -10.78
CA ASN A 113 -4.76 -11.25 -11.40
C ASN A 113 -4.50 -10.80 -12.86
N LEU A 114 -3.36 -10.17 -13.12
CA LEU A 114 -2.98 -9.73 -14.46
C LEU A 114 -2.50 -10.88 -15.36
N SER A 115 -2.27 -12.06 -14.80
CA SER A 115 -1.82 -13.25 -15.54
C SER A 115 -2.94 -14.21 -15.93
N ASP A 116 -4.21 -13.93 -15.61
CA ASP A 116 -5.37 -14.81 -15.88
C ASP A 116 -5.34 -15.44 -17.31
N PRO A 117 -5.48 -16.77 -17.45
CA PRO A 117 -5.72 -17.79 -16.40
C PRO A 117 -4.51 -18.21 -15.54
N GLY A 118 -3.31 -17.75 -15.88
CA GLY A 118 -2.07 -17.92 -15.10
C GLY A 118 -0.82 -17.67 -15.95
N SER A 119 0.33 -17.44 -15.34
CA SER A 119 1.58 -17.16 -16.08
C SER A 119 2.18 -18.45 -16.64
N HIS A 120 2.76 -18.40 -17.84
CA HIS A 120 3.46 -19.56 -18.40
C HIS A 120 4.92 -19.59 -17.96
N VAL A 121 5.53 -18.41 -17.83
CA VAL A 121 6.94 -18.24 -17.48
C VAL A 121 7.09 -17.14 -16.44
N ILE A 122 7.93 -17.38 -15.45
CA ILE A 122 8.43 -16.38 -14.51
C ILE A 122 9.90 -16.12 -14.83
N VAL A 123 10.30 -14.86 -14.97
CA VAL A 123 11.69 -14.47 -15.23
C VAL A 123 12.22 -13.69 -14.04
N LEU A 124 13.24 -14.23 -13.39
CA LEU A 124 13.98 -13.59 -12.30
C LEU A 124 15.14 -12.79 -12.88
N LEU A 125 15.13 -11.48 -12.69
CA LEU A 125 16.18 -10.56 -13.08
C LEU A 125 17.16 -10.38 -11.93
N LEU A 126 18.36 -10.95 -12.08
CA LEU A 126 19.41 -10.91 -11.07
C LEU A 126 20.72 -10.37 -11.67
N SER A 127 21.49 -9.61 -10.88
CA SER A 127 22.85 -9.19 -11.24
C SER A 127 23.88 -10.11 -10.56
N HIS A 128 24.97 -10.40 -11.25
CA HIS A 128 26.08 -11.23 -10.75
C HIS A 128 26.79 -10.62 -9.53
N GLU A 129 27.00 -9.30 -9.53
CA GLU A 129 27.79 -8.60 -8.51
C GLU A 129 26.98 -8.32 -7.22
N GLN A 130 25.65 -8.34 -7.31
CA GLN A 130 24.75 -7.88 -6.24
C GLN A 130 23.85 -8.98 -5.69
N CYS A 131 24.22 -10.26 -5.82
CA CYS A 131 23.42 -11.38 -5.27
C CYS A 131 24.02 -11.84 -3.94
N SER A 132 23.35 -11.46 -2.84
CA SER A 132 23.71 -11.81 -1.45
C SER A 132 22.81 -12.90 -0.87
N THR A 133 23.10 -13.35 0.35
CA THR A 133 22.29 -14.35 1.06
C THR A 133 20.87 -13.86 1.32
N GLU A 134 20.71 -12.57 1.60
CA GLU A 134 19.42 -11.92 1.77
C GLU A 134 18.60 -11.93 0.47
N ASP A 135 19.26 -11.83 -0.68
CA ASP A 135 18.58 -11.94 -1.98
C ASP A 135 18.07 -13.33 -2.25
N GLN A 136 18.84 -14.36 -1.89
CA GLN A 136 18.39 -15.73 -2.01
C GLN A 136 17.14 -15.97 -1.16
N GLU A 137 17.17 -15.54 0.11
CA GLU A 137 16.01 -15.66 1.00
C GLU A 137 14.80 -14.87 0.46
N CYS A 138 15.02 -13.68 -0.09
CA CYS A 138 13.97 -12.87 -0.71
C CYS A 138 13.35 -13.55 -1.93
N VAL A 139 14.18 -14.07 -2.84
CA VAL A 139 13.74 -14.79 -4.04
C VAL A 139 12.91 -16.02 -3.65
N GLU A 140 13.36 -16.79 -2.66
CA GLU A 140 12.64 -17.97 -2.19
C GLU A 140 11.26 -17.59 -1.64
N LYS A 141 11.19 -16.63 -0.71
CA LYS A 141 9.92 -16.14 -0.14
C LYS A 141 8.95 -15.63 -1.22
N VAL A 142 9.48 -14.87 -2.18
CA VAL A 142 8.71 -14.34 -3.31
C VAL A 142 8.12 -15.47 -4.13
N LEU A 143 8.94 -16.44 -4.54
CA LEU A 143 8.49 -17.50 -5.43
C LEU A 143 7.47 -18.39 -4.72
N ASP A 144 7.78 -18.81 -3.50
CA ASP A 144 6.91 -19.69 -2.70
C ASP A 144 5.52 -19.07 -2.45
N SER A 145 5.40 -17.74 -2.53
CA SER A 145 4.11 -17.04 -2.41
C SER A 145 3.17 -17.20 -3.63
N PHE A 146 3.68 -17.63 -4.79
CA PHE A 146 2.85 -17.87 -5.98
C PHE A 146 2.29 -19.29 -6.01
N SER A 147 3.12 -20.31 -5.81
CA SER A 147 2.72 -21.73 -5.67
C SER A 147 3.94 -22.62 -5.44
N GLU A 148 3.71 -23.84 -4.94
CA GLU A 148 4.72 -24.91 -4.84
C GLU A 148 5.37 -25.29 -6.19
N ARG A 149 4.65 -25.09 -7.30
CA ARG A 149 5.13 -25.46 -8.65
C ARG A 149 5.84 -24.32 -9.36
N ILE A 150 5.96 -23.14 -8.75
CA ILE A 150 6.53 -21.96 -9.43
C ILE A 150 7.91 -22.23 -10.02
N TYR A 151 8.75 -22.99 -9.32
CA TYR A 151 10.10 -23.29 -9.79
C TYR A 151 10.10 -23.99 -11.13
N GLN A 152 9.06 -24.75 -11.51
CA GLN A 152 8.94 -25.40 -12.83
C GLN A 152 8.66 -24.41 -13.96
N HIS A 153 8.17 -23.21 -13.64
CA HIS A 153 7.88 -22.12 -14.58
C HIS A 153 8.93 -21.00 -14.56
N THR A 154 9.90 -21.05 -13.64
CA THR A 154 10.87 -19.97 -13.41
C THR A 154 12.19 -20.17 -14.14
N MET A 155 12.72 -19.10 -14.74
CA MET A 155 14.10 -19.01 -15.23
C MET A 155 14.81 -17.78 -14.67
N VAL A 156 16.14 -17.83 -14.60
CA VAL A 156 17.00 -16.72 -14.20
C VAL A 156 17.52 -16.00 -15.44
N LEU A 157 17.47 -14.68 -15.46
CA LEU A 157 18.06 -13.85 -16.49
C LEU A 157 19.03 -12.86 -15.85
N THR A 158 20.26 -12.85 -16.32
CA THR A 158 21.31 -11.93 -15.87
C THR A 158 21.61 -10.89 -16.95
N THR A 159 21.74 -9.63 -16.57
CA THR A 159 21.96 -8.50 -17.49
C THR A 159 23.43 -8.08 -17.62
N GLN A 160 24.33 -8.71 -16.86
CA GLN A 160 25.75 -8.39 -16.79
C GLN A 160 26.60 -9.65 -16.98
N GLU A 161 27.77 -9.48 -17.59
CA GLU A 161 28.77 -10.54 -17.76
C GLU A 161 29.40 -10.90 -16.40
N PRO A 162 29.53 -12.20 -16.08
CA PRO A 162 30.16 -12.64 -14.85
C PRO A 162 31.64 -12.23 -14.83
N THR A 163 32.01 -11.41 -13.85
CA THR A 163 33.41 -11.13 -13.52
C THR A 163 34.00 -12.22 -12.61
N GLU A 164 33.18 -12.82 -11.74
CA GLU A 164 33.54 -13.90 -10.82
C GLU A 164 32.38 -14.90 -10.60
N THR A 165 32.68 -16.07 -10.02
CA THR A 165 31.68 -17.08 -9.64
C THR A 165 30.90 -16.64 -8.41
N ASN A 166 29.60 -16.40 -8.56
CA ASN A 166 28.69 -16.14 -7.44
C ASN A 166 27.96 -17.43 -7.04
N ASP A 167 28.40 -18.07 -5.96
CA ASP A 167 27.85 -19.34 -5.46
C ASP A 167 26.36 -19.25 -5.10
N ILE A 168 25.90 -18.07 -4.66
CA ILE A 168 24.51 -17.83 -4.26
C ILE A 168 23.62 -17.83 -5.50
N LEU A 169 24.02 -17.08 -6.53
CA LEU A 169 23.33 -17.06 -7.82
C LEU A 169 23.28 -18.46 -8.44
N GLN A 170 24.36 -19.24 -8.35
CA GLN A 170 24.39 -20.63 -8.82
C GLN A 170 23.37 -21.52 -8.08
N LYS A 171 23.20 -21.36 -6.77
CA LYS A 171 22.15 -22.07 -6.01
C LYS A 171 20.75 -21.72 -6.50
N ILE A 172 20.48 -20.45 -6.79
CA ILE A 172 19.17 -20.01 -7.32
C ILE A 172 18.93 -20.60 -8.71
N ILE A 173 19.95 -20.57 -9.58
CA ILE A 173 19.89 -21.17 -10.92
C ILE A 173 19.62 -22.67 -10.84
N GLN A 174 20.29 -23.39 -9.93
CA GLN A 174 20.06 -24.82 -9.71
C GLN A 174 18.63 -25.12 -9.26
N LYS A 175 18.06 -24.32 -8.34
CA LYS A 175 16.64 -24.45 -7.94
C LYS A 175 15.68 -24.22 -9.11
N CYS A 176 16.05 -23.37 -10.07
CA CYS A 176 15.27 -23.12 -11.29
C CYS A 176 15.54 -24.15 -12.41
N ALA A 177 16.02 -25.35 -12.08
CA ALA A 177 16.37 -26.42 -13.02
C ALA A 177 17.45 -26.01 -14.05
N ASN A 178 18.42 -25.20 -13.61
CA ASN A 178 19.52 -24.68 -14.44
C ASN A 178 19.07 -23.84 -15.64
N ARG A 179 17.86 -23.30 -15.61
CA ARG A 179 17.37 -22.37 -16.66
C ARG A 179 17.92 -20.98 -16.40
N HIS A 180 18.96 -20.64 -17.14
CA HIS A 180 19.65 -19.35 -17.05
C HIS A 180 19.89 -18.76 -18.44
N PHE A 181 19.65 -17.46 -18.58
CA PHE A 181 20.03 -16.70 -19.77
C PHE A 181 20.89 -15.51 -19.37
N SER A 182 22.04 -15.37 -20.03
CA SER A 182 22.83 -14.14 -19.93
C SER A 182 22.49 -13.22 -21.09
N LEU A 183 21.97 -12.03 -20.78
CA LEU A 183 21.57 -11.02 -21.74
C LEU A 183 22.77 -10.13 -22.08
N HIS A 184 23.24 -10.23 -23.33
CA HIS A 184 24.31 -9.42 -23.90
C HIS A 184 23.75 -8.49 -24.99
N ARG A 185 24.53 -7.49 -25.40
CA ARG A 185 24.13 -6.56 -26.47
C ARG A 185 23.89 -7.24 -27.83
N SER A 186 24.50 -8.40 -28.06
CA SER A 186 24.33 -9.22 -29.26
C SER A 186 23.22 -10.27 -29.14
N SER A 187 22.61 -10.44 -27.96
CA SER A 187 21.57 -11.44 -27.75
C SER A 187 20.34 -11.13 -28.60
N SER A 188 19.73 -12.17 -29.16
CA SER A 188 18.46 -12.02 -29.87
C SER A 188 17.28 -12.31 -28.92
N PRO A 189 16.18 -11.54 -29.00
CA PRO A 189 14.92 -11.91 -28.37
C PRO A 189 14.43 -13.31 -28.79
N CYS A 190 14.90 -13.82 -29.93
CA CYS A 190 14.59 -15.15 -30.44
C CYS A 190 15.12 -16.28 -29.57
N ASP A 191 16.32 -16.12 -29.01
CA ASP A 191 16.96 -17.12 -28.17
C ASP A 191 16.21 -17.24 -26.83
N LEU A 192 15.74 -16.09 -26.32
CA LEU A 192 14.86 -16.01 -25.16
C LEU A 192 13.51 -16.71 -25.40
N LEU A 193 12.91 -16.48 -26.58
CA LEU A 193 11.65 -17.13 -26.95
C LEU A 193 11.77 -18.65 -26.97
N GLN A 194 12.89 -19.18 -27.48
CA GLN A 194 13.10 -20.62 -27.50
C GLN A 194 13.09 -21.21 -26.08
N MET A 195 13.78 -20.57 -25.14
CA MET A 195 13.76 -20.98 -23.73
C MET A 195 12.36 -20.93 -23.13
N PHE A 196 11.56 -19.89 -23.44
CA PHE A 196 10.18 -19.82 -22.99
C PHE A 196 9.34 -20.98 -23.51
N GLU A 197 9.47 -21.32 -24.80
CA GLU A 197 8.74 -22.43 -25.40
C GLU A 197 9.19 -23.79 -24.84
N GLU A 198 10.47 -23.94 -24.48
CA GLU A 198 10.97 -25.13 -23.78
C GLU A 198 10.33 -25.28 -22.39
N ILE A 199 10.21 -24.19 -21.63
CA ILE A 199 9.52 -24.19 -20.32
C ILE A 199 8.05 -24.56 -20.49
N VAL A 200 7.37 -23.95 -21.46
CA VAL A 200 5.96 -24.25 -21.76
C VAL A 200 5.79 -25.72 -22.13
N LYS A 201 6.70 -26.25 -22.96
CA LYS A 201 6.67 -27.64 -23.41
C LYS A 201 6.91 -28.64 -22.29
N VAL A 202 7.87 -28.37 -21.39
CA VAL A 202 8.14 -29.23 -20.22
C VAL A 202 6.94 -29.26 -19.25
N ASN A 203 6.15 -28.19 -19.22
CA ASN A 203 4.93 -28.11 -18.41
C ASN A 203 3.66 -28.46 -19.22
N ASP A 204 3.78 -29.23 -20.31
CA ASP A 204 2.66 -29.71 -21.15
C ASP A 204 1.73 -28.59 -21.67
N GLY A 205 2.26 -27.39 -21.87
CA GLY A 205 1.49 -26.21 -22.28
C GLY A 205 0.66 -25.59 -21.16
N GLN A 206 0.74 -26.12 -19.94
CA GLN A 206 0.03 -25.59 -18.78
C GLN A 206 0.67 -24.28 -18.31
N HIS A 207 -0.18 -23.39 -17.81
CA HIS A 207 0.23 -22.21 -17.10
C HIS A 207 0.26 -22.51 -15.61
N LEU A 208 1.05 -21.73 -14.88
CA LEU A 208 1.11 -21.74 -13.44
C LEU A 208 -0.26 -21.44 -12.86
N ASP A 209 -0.84 -22.42 -12.17
CA ASP A 209 -2.07 -22.24 -11.42
C ASP A 209 -1.73 -21.63 -10.05
N CYS A 210 -2.05 -20.35 -9.92
CA CYS A 210 -1.87 -19.60 -8.68
C CYS A 210 -3.18 -19.50 -7.88
N ALA A 211 -4.19 -20.34 -8.14
CA ALA A 211 -5.44 -20.35 -7.36
C ALA A 211 -5.15 -20.49 -5.85
N GLU A 212 -4.10 -21.24 -5.49
CA GLU A 212 -3.61 -21.40 -4.13
C GLU A 212 -2.75 -20.24 -3.63
N ALA A 213 -2.19 -19.34 -4.46
CA ALA A 213 -1.49 -18.14 -3.97
C ALA A 213 -2.40 -17.31 -3.05
N SER A 214 -3.69 -17.26 -3.38
CA SER A 214 -4.72 -16.63 -2.55
C SER A 214 -4.90 -17.33 -1.17
N GLN A 215 -4.52 -18.60 -1.07
CA GLN A 215 -4.53 -19.45 0.12
C GLN A 215 -3.16 -19.57 0.81
N TYR A 216 -2.01 -19.46 0.13
CA TYR A 216 -0.67 -19.44 0.75
C TYR A 216 -0.52 -18.24 1.69
N PHE A 217 -1.20 -17.12 1.41
CA PHE A 217 -1.33 -16.02 2.37
C PHE A 217 -2.10 -16.37 3.65
N ASN A 218 -2.83 -17.50 3.66
CA ASN A 218 -3.49 -18.10 4.82
C ASN A 218 -2.74 -19.32 5.38
N ILE A 219 -1.81 -19.97 4.65
CA ILE A 219 -1.27 -21.30 5.04
C ILE A 219 -0.02 -21.21 5.92
N GLU A 220 0.79 -20.15 5.86
CA GLU A 220 1.70 -19.85 6.99
C GLU A 220 0.92 -19.46 8.27
N GLN A 221 -0.40 -19.23 8.18
CA GLN A 221 -1.28 -19.04 9.34
C GLN A 221 -1.85 -20.36 9.89
N GLN A 222 -1.62 -21.51 9.26
CA GLN A 222 -2.14 -22.82 9.73
C GLN A 222 -1.07 -23.84 10.14
N ALA A 223 0.21 -23.64 9.79
CA ALA A 223 1.30 -24.51 10.25
C ALA A 223 1.70 -24.33 11.74
N THR A 224 0.93 -23.54 12.51
CA THR A 224 0.99 -23.52 13.99
C THR A 224 -0.30 -23.99 14.67
N GLU A 225 -1.21 -24.64 13.95
CA GLU A 225 -2.36 -25.33 14.56
C GLU A 225 -2.12 -26.84 14.62
N LYS A 226 -1.06 -27.26 15.31
CA LYS A 226 -0.98 -28.60 15.90
C LYS A 226 0.14 -28.75 16.93
N ILE A 227 0.25 -27.80 17.86
CA ILE A 227 0.84 -28.09 19.17
C ILE A 227 -0.05 -27.41 20.21
N SER A 228 -0.71 -28.23 21.02
CA SER A 228 -1.35 -27.84 22.26
C SER A 228 -0.42 -26.92 23.07
N GLU A 229 -0.79 -25.65 23.30
CA GLU A 229 -0.49 -24.80 24.49
C GLU A 229 -0.52 -23.28 24.17
N SER A 230 -1.37 -22.55 24.91
CA SER A 230 -1.43 -21.09 25.08
C SER A 230 -2.00 -20.20 23.96
N ILE A 231 -3.12 -19.51 24.24
CA ILE A 231 -3.63 -18.42 23.40
C ILE A 231 -2.63 -17.26 23.45
N LYS A 232 -2.13 -16.82 22.29
CA LYS A 232 -1.19 -15.69 22.19
C LYS A 232 -1.94 -14.36 22.28
N LEU A 233 -1.64 -13.56 23.30
CA LEU A 233 -2.24 -12.24 23.52
C LEU A 233 -1.34 -11.12 22.96
N ASN A 234 -1.78 -10.47 21.88
CA ASN A 234 -1.04 -9.37 21.25
C ASN A 234 -1.44 -8.02 21.85
N LEU A 235 -0.51 -7.38 22.54
CA LEU A 235 -0.66 -6.06 23.15
C LEU A 235 0.22 -5.05 22.39
N VAL A 236 -0.34 -3.89 22.08
CA VAL A 236 0.40 -2.79 21.44
C VAL A 236 0.46 -1.60 22.37
N VAL A 237 1.66 -1.15 22.71
CA VAL A 237 1.88 0.03 23.56
C VAL A 237 2.00 1.28 22.69
N CYS A 238 1.21 2.30 22.97
CA CYS A 238 1.16 3.57 22.24
C CYS A 238 1.29 4.75 23.21
N GLY A 239 1.63 5.94 22.70
CA GLY A 239 1.79 7.15 23.51
C GLY A 239 2.94 8.04 23.02
N SER A 240 2.89 9.30 23.43
CA SER A 240 3.88 10.35 23.16
C SER A 240 5.18 10.10 23.94
N ASP A 241 5.08 9.75 25.22
CA ASP A 241 6.21 9.61 26.13
C ASP A 241 6.93 8.26 25.97
N VAL A 242 8.16 8.31 25.46
CA VAL A 242 8.99 7.12 25.24
C VAL A 242 9.40 6.47 26.56
N THR A 243 9.68 7.25 27.61
CA THR A 243 10.14 6.75 28.90
C THR A 243 9.05 5.97 29.63
N LEU A 244 7.82 6.49 29.62
CA LEU A 244 6.67 5.80 30.21
C LEU A 244 6.35 4.51 29.46
N LYS A 245 6.42 4.53 28.12
CA LYS A 245 6.21 3.33 27.29
C LYS A 245 7.25 2.24 27.55
N SER A 246 8.52 2.60 27.67
CA SER A 246 9.58 1.62 27.98
C SER A 246 9.41 1.05 29.39
N SER A 247 9.12 1.91 30.38
CA SER A 247 8.92 1.50 31.77
C SER A 247 7.78 0.49 31.92
N ILE A 248 6.61 0.75 31.32
CA ILE A 248 5.49 -0.20 31.39
C ILE A 248 5.77 -1.47 30.58
N SER A 249 6.52 -1.38 29.48
CA SER A 249 6.85 -2.53 28.65
C SER A 249 7.78 -3.49 29.39
N GLU A 250 8.78 -2.96 30.10
CA GLU A 250 9.66 -3.73 30.97
C GLU A 250 8.87 -4.36 32.14
N LEU A 251 7.97 -3.62 32.78
CA LEU A 251 7.14 -4.14 33.88
C LEU A 251 6.23 -5.28 33.43
N ILE A 252 5.58 -5.15 32.27
CA ILE A 252 4.77 -6.22 31.69
C ILE A 252 5.66 -7.43 31.40
N GLN A 253 6.81 -7.24 30.74
CA GLN A 253 7.72 -8.33 30.37
C GLN A 253 8.28 -9.07 31.59
N GLN A 254 8.76 -8.37 32.62
CA GLN A 254 9.32 -8.96 33.84
C GLN A 254 8.30 -9.79 34.62
N GLN A 255 7.01 -9.45 34.55
CA GLN A 255 5.95 -10.21 35.22
C GLN A 255 5.32 -11.28 34.31
N THR A 256 5.74 -11.36 33.03
CA THR A 256 5.25 -12.37 32.07
C THR A 256 6.05 -13.67 32.01
N ASP A 257 7.24 -13.75 32.63
CA ASP A 257 7.96 -15.04 32.80
C ASP A 257 7.21 -16.03 33.70
N VAL A 258 6.23 -15.54 34.46
CA VAL A 258 5.20 -16.37 35.09
C VAL A 258 4.13 -16.60 34.03
N LYS A 259 3.98 -17.85 33.53
CA LYS A 259 2.85 -18.29 32.69
C LYS A 259 1.53 -17.70 33.23
N LEU A 260 1.10 -16.56 32.69
CA LEU A 260 -0.13 -15.89 33.10
C LEU A 260 -1.29 -16.72 32.57
N HIS A 261 -1.76 -17.65 33.40
CA HIS A 261 -2.86 -18.56 33.09
C HIS A 261 -2.74 -19.24 31.72
N GLY A 262 -1.51 -19.62 31.35
CA GLY A 262 -1.23 -20.31 30.10
C GLY A 262 -1.48 -19.48 28.84
N HIS A 263 -1.31 -18.15 28.84
CA HIS A 263 -1.33 -17.32 27.64
C HIS A 263 0.05 -16.73 27.35
N LYS A 264 0.52 -16.77 26.10
CA LYS A 264 1.80 -16.15 25.69
C LYS A 264 1.55 -14.69 25.31
N ILE A 265 2.16 -13.74 26.02
CA ILE A 265 1.98 -12.31 25.74
C ILE A 265 3.00 -11.87 24.70
N SER A 266 2.53 -11.17 23.67
CA SER A 266 3.33 -10.54 22.63
C SER A 266 3.16 -9.04 22.73
N LEU A 267 4.20 -8.34 23.15
CA LEU A 267 4.18 -6.89 23.33
C LEU A 267 4.89 -6.20 22.17
N LEU A 268 4.20 -5.26 21.51
CA LEU A 268 4.78 -4.43 20.45
C LEU A 268 4.64 -2.95 20.84
N GLN A 269 5.75 -2.20 20.78
CA GLN A 269 5.74 -0.78 21.09
C GLN A 269 5.70 0.04 19.80
N LEU A 270 4.73 0.95 19.69
CA LEU A 270 4.72 1.96 18.63
C LEU A 270 5.56 3.17 19.05
N PRO A 271 6.36 3.75 18.14
CA PRO A 271 6.96 5.06 18.34
C PRO A 271 5.87 6.14 18.46
N ALA A 272 6.24 7.33 18.94
CA ALA A 272 5.32 8.47 18.97
C ALA A 272 5.00 8.88 17.52
N LEU A 273 3.77 8.64 17.09
CA LEU A 273 3.36 8.77 15.70
C LEU A 273 3.37 10.22 15.23
N ILE A 274 3.14 11.19 16.12
CA ILE A 274 3.20 12.62 15.79
C ILE A 274 4.60 13.11 15.38
N GLN A 275 5.66 12.38 15.76
CA GLN A 275 7.04 12.73 15.46
C GLN A 275 7.55 12.13 14.14
N LEU A 276 6.72 11.32 13.47
CA LEU A 276 7.10 10.57 12.28
C LEU A 276 6.60 11.23 10.99
N SER A 277 7.28 10.94 9.88
CA SER A 277 6.79 11.23 8.53
C SER A 277 5.59 10.34 8.19
N GLU A 278 4.76 10.70 7.21
CA GLU A 278 3.62 9.85 6.80
C GLU A 278 4.07 8.45 6.36
N GLU A 279 5.20 8.37 5.65
CA GLU A 279 5.79 7.11 5.22
C GLU A 279 6.20 6.24 6.42
N GLU A 280 6.89 6.82 7.41
CA GLU A 280 7.31 6.07 8.59
C GLU A 280 6.12 5.72 9.50
N VAL A 281 5.11 6.59 9.60
CA VAL A 281 3.83 6.26 10.23
C VAL A 281 3.23 5.03 9.56
N MET A 282 3.07 5.04 8.23
CA MET A 282 2.50 3.89 7.51
C MET A 282 3.34 2.62 7.73
N ARG A 283 4.67 2.74 7.71
CA ARG A 283 5.60 1.63 7.97
C ARG A 283 5.40 1.02 9.35
N GLN A 284 5.31 1.85 10.40
CA GLN A 284 5.13 1.40 11.77
C GLN A 284 3.76 0.75 12.00
N ILE A 285 2.72 1.28 11.36
CA ILE A 285 1.36 0.76 11.46
C ILE A 285 1.23 -0.59 10.76
N LEU A 286 1.83 -0.73 9.58
CA LEU A 286 1.86 -2.00 8.85
C LEU A 286 2.69 -3.06 9.58
N ARG A 287 3.82 -2.65 10.18
CA ARG A 287 4.59 -3.52 11.09
C ARG A 287 3.75 -3.96 12.29
N CYS A 288 3.00 -3.05 12.89
CA CYS A 288 2.13 -3.33 14.04
C CYS A 288 1.07 -4.38 13.71
N VAL A 289 0.28 -4.19 12.64
CA VAL A 289 -0.78 -5.14 12.28
C VAL A 289 -0.23 -6.48 11.76
N SER A 290 0.94 -6.48 11.11
CA SER A 290 1.55 -7.70 10.57
C SER A 290 2.17 -8.59 11.64
N LEU A 291 2.87 -8.00 12.63
CA LEU A 291 3.51 -8.76 13.70
C LEU A 291 2.51 -9.29 14.76
N CYS A 292 1.31 -8.72 14.78
CA CYS A 292 0.28 -9.06 15.76
C CYS A 292 -0.75 -10.07 15.23
N HIS A 293 -0.37 -11.14 14.53
CA HIS A 293 -1.34 -12.17 14.08
C HIS A 293 -2.02 -12.89 15.28
N PRO A 294 -3.36 -13.14 15.26
CA PRO A 294 -4.35 -12.85 14.20
C PRO A 294 -4.86 -11.39 14.17
N GLY A 295 -4.58 -10.63 15.22
CA GLY A 295 -4.75 -9.17 15.27
C GLY A 295 -4.29 -8.62 16.62
N VAL A 296 -4.31 -7.30 16.75
CA VAL A 296 -4.05 -6.62 18.02
C VAL A 296 -5.25 -6.86 18.94
N HIS A 297 -5.01 -7.42 20.12
CA HIS A 297 -6.07 -7.67 21.08
C HIS A 297 -6.38 -6.40 21.87
N VAL A 298 -5.33 -5.72 22.35
CA VAL A 298 -5.43 -4.46 23.09
C VAL A 298 -4.33 -3.49 22.68
N PHE A 299 -4.71 -2.24 22.42
CA PHE A 299 -3.83 -1.09 22.39
C PHE A 299 -3.80 -0.45 23.78
N LEU A 300 -2.64 -0.37 24.41
CA LEU A 300 -2.40 0.30 25.67
C LEU A 300 -1.85 1.70 25.37
N LEU A 301 -2.69 2.72 25.50
CA LEU A 301 -2.28 4.11 25.33
C LEU A 301 -1.79 4.67 26.66
N ILE A 302 -0.50 4.94 26.77
CA ILE A 302 0.14 5.39 27.99
C ILE A 302 0.11 6.92 28.05
N ILE A 303 -0.44 7.47 29.13
CA ILE A 303 -0.44 8.91 29.43
C ILE A 303 0.02 9.15 30.88
N PRO A 304 0.69 10.28 31.18
CA PRO A 304 1.07 10.62 32.55
C PRO A 304 -0.16 10.94 33.42
N ASP A 305 -0.05 10.73 34.74
CA ASP A 305 -1.01 11.23 35.74
C ASP A 305 -0.82 12.73 35.98
N ALA A 306 -1.09 13.50 34.93
CA ALA A 306 -1.10 14.95 34.89
C ALA A 306 -2.23 15.41 33.96
N PRO A 307 -2.63 16.70 33.99
CA PRO A 307 -3.49 17.24 32.94
C PRO A 307 -2.93 16.89 31.56
N ILE A 308 -3.79 16.38 30.68
CA ILE A 308 -3.38 15.92 29.36
C ILE A 308 -2.68 17.07 28.61
N ASN A 309 -1.46 16.83 28.14
CA ASN A 309 -0.72 17.87 27.43
C ASN A 309 -1.12 17.89 25.93
N ASN A 310 -0.68 18.93 25.21
CA ASN A 310 -0.99 19.07 23.78
C ASN A 310 -0.37 17.96 22.91
N GLU A 311 0.76 17.38 23.31
CA GLU A 311 1.42 16.29 22.58
C GLU A 311 0.63 14.98 22.73
N ASP A 312 0.18 14.66 23.95
CA ASP A 312 -0.66 13.48 24.23
C ASP A 312 -1.97 13.56 23.44
N LYS A 313 -2.59 14.74 23.42
CA LYS A 313 -3.81 15.00 22.65
C LYS A 313 -3.56 14.86 21.15
N ALA A 314 -2.45 15.38 20.64
CA ALA A 314 -2.10 15.24 19.23
C ALA A 314 -1.82 13.77 18.86
N GLU A 315 -1.15 13.01 19.73
CA GLU A 315 -0.88 11.58 19.54
C GLU A 315 -2.17 10.78 19.51
N MET A 316 -3.10 11.09 20.42
CA MET A 316 -4.45 10.55 20.42
C MET A 316 -5.19 10.86 19.09
N GLU A 317 -5.23 12.11 18.68
CA GLU A 317 -5.87 12.50 17.41
C GLU A 317 -5.24 11.77 16.22
N GLU A 318 -3.92 11.58 16.21
CA GLU A 318 -3.20 10.84 15.18
C GLU A 318 -3.56 9.34 15.18
N LEU A 319 -3.68 8.71 16.35
CA LEU A 319 -4.15 7.32 16.48
C LEU A 319 -5.56 7.13 15.92
N GLN A 320 -6.49 8.04 16.25
CA GLN A 320 -7.85 8.00 15.68
C GLN A 320 -7.84 8.26 14.18
N ARG A 321 -7.00 9.19 13.70
CA ARG A 321 -6.85 9.46 12.27
C ARG A 321 -6.39 8.22 11.52
N ILE A 322 -5.42 7.49 12.06
CA ILE A 322 -4.83 6.30 11.43
C ILE A 322 -5.80 5.12 11.50
N PHE A 323 -6.13 4.69 12.71
CA PHE A 323 -6.87 3.44 12.95
C PHE A 323 -8.38 3.59 12.88
N SER A 324 -8.88 4.81 12.70
CA SER A 324 -10.31 5.18 12.74
C SER A 324 -10.97 4.89 14.08
N SER A 325 -12.27 5.16 14.21
CA SER A 325 -13.05 4.82 15.42
C SER A 325 -13.12 3.31 15.69
N ARG A 326 -12.64 2.46 14.78
CA ARG A 326 -12.52 1.01 15.00
C ARG A 326 -11.56 0.67 16.16
N ILE A 327 -10.53 1.49 16.40
CA ILE A 327 -9.60 1.28 17.51
C ILE A 327 -10.27 1.41 18.89
N ASN A 328 -11.38 2.16 18.98
CA ASN A 328 -12.06 2.44 20.25
C ASN A 328 -12.58 1.18 20.95
N LYS A 329 -12.79 0.08 20.21
CA LYS A 329 -13.13 -1.23 20.79
C LYS A 329 -11.90 -1.99 21.30
N HIS A 330 -10.70 -1.63 20.86
CA HIS A 330 -9.46 -2.34 21.20
C HIS A 330 -8.48 -1.49 22.00
N ILE A 331 -8.79 -0.25 22.36
CA ILE A 331 -7.89 0.62 23.15
C ILE A 331 -8.28 0.72 24.64
N MET A 332 -7.27 0.76 25.51
CA MET A 332 -7.36 1.07 26.93
C MET A 332 -6.32 2.15 27.24
N VAL A 333 -6.75 3.22 27.92
CA VAL A 333 -5.87 4.31 28.34
C VAL A 333 -5.26 3.98 29.70
N LEU A 334 -3.93 3.86 29.77
CA LEU A 334 -3.20 3.61 31.00
C LEU A 334 -2.64 4.94 31.54
N ILE A 335 -3.09 5.32 32.74
CA ILE A 335 -2.70 6.58 33.38
C ILE A 335 -1.63 6.28 34.42
N MET A 336 -0.40 6.68 34.11
CA MET A 336 0.78 6.35 34.90
C MET A 336 0.89 7.26 36.11
N GLN A 337 0.61 6.72 37.29
CA GLN A 337 0.66 7.43 38.56
C GLN A 337 2.05 7.33 39.19
N ASN A 338 2.45 8.38 39.90
CA ASN A 338 3.70 8.40 40.66
C ASN A 338 3.42 8.28 42.16
N SER A 339 4.45 8.09 42.98
CA SER A 339 4.30 8.05 44.44
C SER A 339 3.86 9.39 45.03
N GLU A 340 4.13 10.50 44.33
CA GLU A 340 3.86 11.87 44.78
C GLU A 340 2.50 12.40 44.30
N HIS A 341 1.97 11.84 43.20
CA HIS A 341 0.70 12.24 42.60
C HIS A 341 -0.10 11.00 42.21
N GLN A 342 -1.25 10.82 42.88
CA GLN A 342 -2.22 9.76 42.63
C GLN A 342 -3.60 10.40 42.50
N THR A 343 -3.98 10.78 41.29
CA THR A 343 -5.28 11.38 41.05
C THR A 343 -6.38 10.32 41.21
N ALA A 344 -7.36 10.58 42.09
CA ALA A 344 -8.49 9.67 42.28
C ALA A 344 -9.56 9.80 41.19
N GLU A 345 -9.71 11.00 40.62
CA GLU A 345 -10.68 11.31 39.55
C GLU A 345 -10.05 12.12 38.43
N LEU A 346 -10.44 11.80 37.19
CA LEU A 346 -10.01 12.56 36.02
C LEU A 346 -10.59 13.97 36.04
N ASN A 347 -9.78 14.94 35.63
CA ASN A 347 -10.31 16.27 35.30
C ASN A 347 -11.22 16.17 34.06
N GLU A 348 -12.04 17.21 33.86
CA GLU A 348 -13.07 17.21 32.81
C GLU A 348 -12.48 17.12 31.39
N GLU A 349 -11.34 17.76 31.16
CA GLU A 349 -10.64 17.74 29.87
C GLU A 349 -10.10 16.34 29.52
N THR A 350 -9.34 15.72 30.43
CA THR A 350 -8.80 14.37 30.27
C THR A 350 -9.93 13.35 30.13
N ARG A 351 -11.02 13.48 30.92
CA ARG A 351 -12.21 12.61 30.80
C ARG A 351 -12.82 12.70 29.41
N SER A 352 -13.06 13.91 28.91
CA SER A 352 -13.65 14.15 27.58
C SER A 352 -12.82 13.51 26.45
N VAL A 353 -11.48 13.65 26.52
CA VAL A 353 -10.60 13.04 25.51
C VAL A 353 -10.64 11.50 25.61
N ILE A 354 -10.60 10.92 26.81
CA ILE A 354 -10.67 9.46 27.01
C ILE A 354 -12.03 8.89 26.54
N GLU A 355 -13.13 9.62 26.75
CA GLU A 355 -14.45 9.24 26.26
C GLU A 355 -14.49 9.12 24.73
N SER A 356 -13.73 9.95 24.00
CA SER A 356 -13.59 9.82 22.54
C SER A 356 -12.96 8.49 22.10
N PHE A 357 -12.24 7.81 22.99
CA PHE A 357 -11.66 6.47 22.81
C PHE A 357 -12.47 5.34 23.43
N GLY A 358 -13.73 5.60 23.80
CA GLY A 358 -14.61 4.61 24.42
C GLY A 358 -14.54 4.56 25.94
N GLY A 359 -13.89 5.53 26.60
CA GLY A 359 -13.97 5.74 28.04
C GLY A 359 -13.14 4.79 28.92
N ARG A 360 -12.53 3.76 28.33
CA ARG A 360 -11.79 2.73 29.08
C ARG A 360 -10.43 3.24 29.49
N HIS A 361 -10.25 3.39 30.80
CA HIS A 361 -8.99 3.80 31.38
C HIS A 361 -8.67 2.98 32.63
N TYR A 362 -7.39 2.95 33.00
CA TYR A 362 -6.90 2.30 34.20
C TYR A 362 -5.76 3.12 34.81
N PHE A 363 -5.82 3.39 36.10
CA PHE A 363 -4.75 4.03 36.85
C PHE A 363 -3.69 2.99 37.22
N PHE A 364 -2.44 3.24 36.84
CA PHE A 364 -1.32 2.35 37.08
C PHE A 364 -0.23 3.08 37.84
N GLY A 365 -0.15 2.84 39.14
CA GLY A 365 0.88 3.40 40.02
C GLY A 365 1.91 2.36 40.51
N PRO A 366 2.93 2.78 41.29
CA PRO A 366 4.05 1.93 41.72
C PRO A 366 3.64 0.76 42.62
N LYS A 367 2.49 0.89 43.29
CA LYS A 367 1.92 -0.15 44.17
C LYS A 367 0.98 -1.12 43.42
N THR A 368 0.75 -0.89 42.14
CA THR A 368 -0.20 -1.66 41.33
C THR A 368 0.48 -2.92 40.82
N GLN A 369 -0.15 -4.07 41.00
CA GLN A 369 0.35 -5.32 40.42
C GLN A 369 -0.07 -5.43 38.96
N VAL A 370 0.81 -5.97 38.10
CA VAL A 370 0.48 -6.21 36.68
C VAL A 370 -0.68 -7.21 36.56
N SER A 371 -0.84 -8.12 37.53
CA SER A 371 -1.98 -9.05 37.63
C SER A 371 -3.33 -8.34 37.54
N THR A 372 -3.49 -7.18 38.18
CA THR A 372 -4.73 -6.39 38.13
C THR A 372 -4.94 -5.73 36.78
N LEU A 373 -3.87 -5.24 36.13
CA LEU A 373 -3.93 -4.74 34.75
C LEU A 373 -4.36 -5.87 33.80
N MET A 374 -3.80 -7.06 33.98
CA MET A 374 -4.14 -8.23 33.16
C MET A 374 -5.59 -8.65 33.32
N GLU A 375 -6.15 -8.58 34.53
CA GLU A 375 -7.57 -8.89 34.76
C GLU A 375 -8.49 -7.89 34.05
N ASN A 376 -8.15 -6.59 34.07
CA ASN A 376 -8.88 -5.58 33.29
C ASN A 376 -8.78 -5.83 31.77
N ILE A 377 -7.61 -6.26 31.29
CA ILE A 377 -7.43 -6.66 29.89
C ILE A 377 -8.34 -7.84 29.56
N LYS A 378 -8.41 -8.90 30.38
CA LYS A 378 -9.31 -10.04 30.14
C LYS A 378 -10.77 -9.63 30.07
N GLN A 379 -11.26 -8.82 31.02
CA GLN A 379 -12.63 -8.31 31.01
C GLN A 379 -12.94 -7.53 29.73
N MET A 380 -11.96 -6.78 29.22
CA MET A 380 -12.08 -6.09 27.94
C MET A 380 -12.17 -7.06 26.75
N LEU A 381 -11.38 -8.14 26.73
CA LEU A 381 -11.44 -9.17 25.69
C LEU A 381 -12.79 -9.90 25.67
N GLU A 382 -13.32 -10.23 26.84
CA GLU A 382 -14.64 -10.85 27.00
C GLU A 382 -15.75 -9.94 26.47
N LYS A 383 -15.73 -8.65 26.84
CA LYS A 383 -16.67 -7.63 26.31
C LYS A 383 -16.58 -7.50 24.78
N ASN A 384 -15.38 -7.67 24.23
CA ASN A 384 -15.13 -7.66 22.78
C ASN A 384 -15.47 -8.98 22.09
N ARG A 385 -15.91 -10.02 22.82
CA ARG A 385 -16.16 -11.38 22.31
C ARG A 385 -14.93 -11.97 21.61
N GLY A 386 -13.74 -11.68 22.12
CA GLY A 386 -12.48 -12.13 21.52
C GLY A 386 -12.13 -11.51 20.17
N LYS A 387 -12.88 -10.50 19.70
CA LYS A 387 -12.54 -9.80 18.45
C LYS A 387 -11.21 -9.09 18.60
N VAL A 388 -10.42 -9.13 17.55
CA VAL A 388 -9.12 -8.46 17.43
C VAL A 388 -9.18 -7.34 16.41
N PHE A 389 -8.29 -6.37 16.53
CA PHE A 389 -8.04 -5.39 15.48
C PHE A 389 -7.06 -6.01 14.47
N SER A 390 -7.61 -6.60 13.42
CA SER A 390 -6.86 -7.30 12.37
C SER A 390 -6.35 -6.36 11.27
N THR A 391 -5.42 -6.85 10.45
CA THR A 391 -5.00 -6.20 9.21
C THR A 391 -6.21 -5.91 8.30
N GLU A 392 -7.15 -6.84 8.19
CA GLU A 392 -8.41 -6.64 7.46
C GLU A 392 -9.23 -5.48 8.04
N THR A 393 -9.35 -5.42 9.37
CA THR A 393 -10.06 -4.32 10.07
C THR A 393 -9.46 -2.95 9.72
N PHE A 394 -8.14 -2.88 9.61
CA PHE A 394 -7.40 -1.68 9.20
C PHE A 394 -7.63 -1.34 7.72
N LEU A 395 -7.47 -2.31 6.82
CA LEU A 395 -7.62 -2.12 5.37
C LEU A 395 -9.03 -1.68 5.00
N GLU A 396 -10.06 -2.31 5.56
CA GLU A 396 -11.45 -1.90 5.37
C GLU A 396 -11.68 -0.43 5.78
N ALA A 397 -11.02 0.02 6.85
CA ALA A 397 -11.11 1.41 7.29
C ALA A 397 -10.45 2.37 6.30
N GLN A 398 -9.29 2.01 5.73
CA GLN A 398 -8.62 2.82 4.70
C GLN A 398 -9.43 2.84 3.39
N MET A 399 -9.92 1.69 2.92
CA MET A 399 -10.76 1.61 1.73
C MET A 399 -12.03 2.46 1.87
N LYS A 400 -12.69 2.43 3.03
CA LYS A 400 -13.87 3.25 3.29
C LYS A 400 -13.56 4.75 3.28
N LYS A 401 -12.36 5.17 3.70
CA LYS A 401 -11.91 6.57 3.56
C LYS A 401 -11.70 6.94 2.09
N LEU A 402 -11.05 6.06 1.32
CA LEU A 402 -10.79 6.27 -0.11
C LEU A 402 -12.11 6.38 -0.91
N LEU A 403 -13.05 5.46 -0.70
CA LEU A 403 -14.36 5.49 -1.37
C LEU A 403 -15.15 6.77 -1.05
N ARG A 404 -15.10 7.24 0.21
CA ARG A 404 -15.72 8.53 0.59
C ARG A 404 -15.06 9.71 -0.11
N PHE A 405 -13.75 9.66 -0.31
CA PHE A 405 -13.02 10.68 -1.04
C PHE A 405 -13.46 10.73 -2.50
N GLU A 406 -13.52 9.59 -3.19
CA GLU A 406 -14.01 9.51 -4.57
C GLU A 406 -15.46 9.98 -4.72
N GLU A 407 -16.33 9.62 -3.77
CA GLU A 407 -17.73 10.09 -3.77
C GLU A 407 -17.80 11.62 -3.60
N MET A 408 -16.94 12.17 -2.75
CA MET A 408 -16.83 13.60 -2.53
C MET A 408 -16.29 14.31 -3.77
N GLU A 409 -15.30 13.74 -4.47
CA GLU A 409 -14.80 14.26 -5.74
C GLU A 409 -15.88 14.26 -6.83
N LYS A 410 -16.68 13.19 -6.94
CA LYS A 410 -17.81 13.13 -7.89
C LYS A 410 -18.87 14.20 -7.58
N LYS A 411 -19.25 14.37 -6.30
CA LYS A 411 -20.19 15.43 -5.87
C LYS A 411 -19.63 16.82 -6.14
N MET A 412 -18.35 17.01 -5.89
CA MET A 412 -17.63 18.26 -6.15
C MET A 412 -17.63 18.58 -7.64
N HIS A 413 -17.26 17.63 -8.51
CA HIS A 413 -17.30 17.80 -9.96
C HIS A 413 -18.70 18.14 -10.48
N SER A 414 -19.75 17.49 -9.96
CA SER A 414 -21.14 17.82 -10.29
C SER A 414 -21.53 19.26 -9.89
N LEU A 415 -21.08 19.73 -8.73
CA LEU A 415 -21.28 21.12 -8.29
C LEU A 415 -20.52 22.11 -9.18
N GLU A 416 -19.31 21.76 -9.62
CA GLU A 416 -18.51 22.56 -10.56
C GLU A 416 -19.25 22.82 -11.87
N THR A 417 -19.76 21.75 -12.50
CA THR A 417 -20.54 21.85 -13.74
C THR A 417 -21.79 22.73 -13.56
N ARG A 418 -22.46 22.63 -12.39
CA ARG A 418 -23.65 23.43 -12.05
C ARG A 418 -23.34 24.90 -11.75
N LEU A 419 -22.14 25.22 -11.26
CA LEU A 419 -21.73 26.60 -10.96
C LEU A 419 -21.21 27.30 -12.22
N LEU A 420 -20.44 26.59 -13.05
CA LEU A 420 -19.96 27.08 -14.35
C LEU A 420 -21.12 27.39 -15.30
N SER A 421 -22.18 26.58 -15.29
CA SER A 421 -23.40 26.83 -16.09
C SER A 421 -24.26 28.00 -15.61
N LYS A 422 -24.05 28.49 -14.37
CA LYS A 422 -24.81 29.61 -13.78
C LYS A 422 -24.11 30.97 -13.87
N GLY A 423 -22.91 31.03 -14.47
CA GLY A 423 -22.22 32.29 -14.81
C GLY A 423 -22.00 33.28 -13.65
N ASN A 424 -21.83 32.78 -12.42
CA ASN A 424 -21.71 33.64 -11.24
C ASN A 424 -20.29 33.56 -10.67
N ASP A 425 -19.41 34.45 -11.16
CA ASP A 425 -17.96 34.43 -10.93
C ASP A 425 -17.57 34.44 -9.44
N GLN A 426 -18.35 35.10 -8.59
CA GLN A 426 -18.12 35.09 -7.14
C GLN A 426 -18.36 33.72 -6.50
N LYS A 427 -19.35 32.96 -6.97
CA LYS A 427 -19.63 31.60 -6.48
C LYS A 427 -18.60 30.60 -6.99
N ILE A 428 -18.13 30.78 -8.22
CA ILE A 428 -17.06 29.99 -8.81
C ILE A 428 -15.76 30.19 -8.01
N TYR A 429 -15.42 31.44 -7.68
CA TYR A 429 -14.24 31.76 -6.87
C TYR A 429 -14.32 31.20 -5.44
N LEU A 430 -15.47 31.34 -4.77
CA LEU A 430 -15.66 30.78 -3.43
C LEU A 430 -15.59 29.24 -3.45
N TYR A 431 -16.11 28.61 -4.50
CA TYR A 431 -16.05 27.16 -4.69
C TYR A 431 -14.61 26.66 -4.87
N PHE A 432 -13.79 27.29 -5.74
CA PHE A 432 -12.38 26.93 -5.88
C PHE A 432 -11.61 27.11 -4.57
N THR A 433 -11.91 28.17 -3.81
CA THR A 433 -11.31 28.43 -2.51
C THR A 433 -11.67 27.34 -1.49
N LEU A 434 -12.94 26.93 -1.43
CA LEU A 434 -13.41 25.85 -0.55
C LEU A 434 -12.84 24.49 -0.98
N ARG A 435 -12.75 24.21 -2.27
CA ARG A 435 -12.10 23.01 -2.82
C ARG A 435 -10.63 22.93 -2.41
N HIS A 436 -9.90 24.04 -2.52
CA HIS A 436 -8.50 24.11 -2.09
C HIS A 436 -8.36 23.94 -0.57
N LEU A 437 -9.27 24.51 0.23
CA LEU A 437 -9.29 24.34 1.68
C LEU A 437 -9.62 22.89 2.09
N LEU A 438 -10.51 22.23 1.35
CA LEU A 438 -10.91 20.84 1.59
C LEU A 438 -9.75 19.89 1.28
N ILE A 439 -9.11 20.04 0.11
CA ILE A 439 -7.90 19.31 -0.27
C ILE A 439 -6.77 19.53 0.75
N TRP A 440 -6.60 20.77 1.24
CA TRP A 440 -5.62 21.09 2.27
C TRP A 440 -5.93 20.46 3.64
N LYS A 441 -7.21 20.33 4.02
CA LYS A 441 -7.60 19.67 5.27
C LYS A 441 -7.49 18.15 5.20
N THR A 442 -7.66 17.56 4.03
CA THR A 442 -7.66 16.10 3.85
C THR A 442 -6.28 15.52 3.53
N SER A 443 -5.38 16.32 2.96
CA SER A 443 -4.02 15.89 2.61
C SER A 443 -3.00 16.57 3.51
N LYS A 444 -2.31 15.81 4.38
CA LYS A 444 -1.11 16.30 5.10
C LYS A 444 0.12 16.37 4.17
N VAL A 445 -0.07 16.36 2.85
CA VAL A 445 0.96 16.60 1.84
C VAL A 445 1.38 18.07 1.91
N ARG A 446 2.32 18.37 2.81
CA ARG A 446 2.94 19.69 2.94
C ARG A 446 3.86 20.06 1.76
N ASN A 447 4.11 19.15 0.82
CA ASN A 447 5.19 19.28 -0.16
C ASN A 447 4.82 19.51 -1.62
N THR A 448 3.54 19.60 -2.01
CA THR A 448 3.23 20.16 -3.34
C THR A 448 3.23 21.68 -3.29
N THR A 449 4.43 22.24 -3.10
CA THR A 449 4.73 23.62 -3.47
C THR A 449 4.82 23.71 -4.99
N LYS A 450 3.73 23.43 -5.71
CA LYS A 450 3.56 24.11 -6.99
C LYS A 450 3.12 25.52 -6.62
N ARG A 451 4.03 26.46 -6.86
CA ARG A 451 3.81 27.90 -6.72
C ARG A 451 2.75 28.32 -7.75
N PHE A 452 1.49 28.04 -7.48
CA PHE A 452 0.39 28.44 -8.36
C PHE A 452 -0.02 29.86 -8.01
N THR A 453 0.48 30.80 -8.81
CA THR A 453 -0.06 32.16 -8.90
C THR A 453 -1.23 32.11 -9.87
N TYR A 454 -2.45 32.47 -9.42
CA TYR A 454 -3.55 32.84 -10.31
C TYR A 454 -3.88 34.30 -10.03
N GLY A 455 -3.72 35.17 -11.03
CA GLY A 455 -3.80 36.63 -10.86
C GLY A 455 -2.61 37.28 -10.15
N GLY A 456 -1.43 36.64 -10.15
CA GLY A 456 -0.18 37.24 -9.65
C GLY A 456 0.00 37.34 -8.12
N LYS A 457 -0.92 36.80 -7.31
CA LYS A 457 -0.85 36.89 -5.85
C LYS A 457 -0.27 35.66 -5.15
N THR A 458 0.46 35.86 -4.06
CA THR A 458 1.15 34.82 -3.28
C THR A 458 0.33 34.29 -2.09
N ARG A 459 0.74 33.14 -1.53
CA ARG A 459 0.07 32.42 -0.41
C ARG A 459 -0.21 33.28 0.83
N GLN A 460 0.63 34.28 1.13
CA GLN A 460 0.41 35.22 2.23
C GLN A 460 -0.70 36.24 1.91
N GLN A 461 -0.84 36.64 0.66
CA GLN A 461 -1.85 37.61 0.23
C GLN A 461 -3.26 37.01 0.27
N TYR A 462 -3.42 35.71 0.00
CA TYR A 462 -4.71 35.01 0.17
C TYR A 462 -5.15 34.90 1.64
N LYS A 463 -4.19 34.74 2.57
CA LYS A 463 -4.47 34.67 4.01
C LYS A 463 -4.93 36.02 4.56
N VAL A 464 -4.32 37.12 4.10
CA VAL A 464 -4.73 38.50 4.42
C VAL A 464 -6.10 38.83 3.81
N TRP A 465 -6.36 38.38 2.58
CA TRP A 465 -7.63 38.62 1.90
C TRP A 465 -8.81 37.91 2.58
N TYR A 466 -8.64 36.66 3.02
CA TYR A 466 -9.63 35.91 3.79
C TYR A 466 -9.94 36.55 5.15
N LEU A 467 -8.93 37.11 5.83
CA LEU A 467 -9.10 37.84 7.10
C LEU A 467 -9.85 39.17 6.90
N ASN A 468 -9.58 39.89 5.81
CA ASN A 468 -10.27 41.14 5.47
C ASN A 468 -11.75 40.93 5.07
N LEU A 469 -12.07 39.82 4.41
CA LEU A 469 -13.47 39.45 4.12
C LEU A 469 -14.24 39.10 5.40
N ARG A 470 -13.60 38.39 6.33
CA ARG A 470 -14.18 38.03 7.63
C ARG A 470 -14.40 39.26 8.54
N ALA A 471 -13.62 40.32 8.33
CA ALA A 471 -13.74 41.60 9.04
C ALA A 471 -14.66 42.62 8.36
N GLY A 472 -15.29 42.28 7.22
CA GLY A 472 -16.29 43.12 6.54
C GLY A 472 -15.76 44.42 5.90
N LYS A 473 -14.46 44.51 5.59
CA LYS A 473 -13.80 45.79 5.24
C LYS A 473 -13.34 46.01 3.78
N GLY A 474 -13.71 45.17 2.80
CA GLY A 474 -13.19 45.32 1.42
C GLY A 474 -14.22 45.77 0.38
N ARG A 475 -14.10 47.00 -0.16
CA ARG A 475 -14.66 47.36 -1.49
C ARG A 475 -13.80 46.71 -2.57
N ILE A 476 -14.47 46.25 -3.63
CA ILE A 476 -13.85 45.63 -4.81
C ILE A 476 -13.68 46.73 -5.85
N GLU A 477 -12.46 47.19 -6.11
CA GLU A 477 -12.11 47.88 -7.35
C GLU A 477 -11.35 46.89 -8.22
N ILE A 478 -11.87 46.69 -9.44
CA ILE A 478 -11.27 45.85 -10.48
C ILE A 478 -10.65 46.83 -11.47
N GLU A 479 -9.33 46.91 -11.52
CA GLU A 479 -8.65 47.49 -12.70
C GLU A 479 -8.61 46.41 -13.79
N ASN A 480 -9.05 46.79 -14.99
CA ASN A 480 -9.24 45.94 -16.17
C ASN A 480 -7.95 45.33 -16.71
#